data_AF-A0A5Q2RF41-F1
#
_entry.id   AF-A0A5Q2RF41-F1
#
_cell.length_a   1.000
_cell.length_b   1.000
_cell.length_c   1.000
_cell.angle_alpha   90.00
_cell.angle_beta   90.00
_cell.angle_gamma   90.00
#
_symmetry.space_group_name_H-M   'P 1'
#
loop_
_entity.id
_entity.type
_entity.pdbx_description
1 polymer ?
#
loop_
_entity_poly.entity_id
_entity_poly.type
_entity_poly.pdbx_seq_one_letter_code
_entity_poly.pdbx_strand_id
1 'polypeptide(L)'
;MPLTNADISLLIEALDSHEYWQLSDQAWRHSGAVILPNDDESLWEQRPAPNDEEQETISAIERCRELADRLRLLALRELRASGPARVDP
;
A
#
# COMPACT_ATOMS: atom_id res chain seq x y z
N MET A 1 12.65 6.86 19.83
CA MET A 1 13.34 7.45 18.66
C MET A 1 12.29 7.57 17.56
N PRO A 2 12.05 8.76 16.97
CA PRO A 2 11.13 8.87 15.85
C PRO A 2 11.70 8.18 14.61
N LEU A 3 10.82 7.68 13.73
CA LEU A 3 11.23 7.14 12.42
C LEU A 3 11.72 8.26 11.52
N THR A 4 12.78 8.01 10.76
CA THR A 4 13.29 8.95 9.75
C THR A 4 12.55 8.76 8.42
N ASN A 5 12.69 9.72 7.48
CA ASN A 5 12.16 9.57 6.13
C ASN A 5 12.75 8.35 5.38
N ALA A 6 14.00 7.98 5.67
CA ALA A 6 14.62 6.79 5.11
C ALA A 6 13.96 5.51 5.66
N ASP A 7 13.68 5.47 6.97
CA ASP A 7 12.97 4.34 7.59
C ASP A 7 11.55 4.21 7.01
N ILE A 8 10.85 5.34 6.87
CA ILE A 8 9.50 5.36 6.28
C ILE A 8 9.54 4.86 4.83
N SER A 9 10.52 5.29 4.04
CA SER A 9 10.69 4.85 2.65
C SER A 9 10.94 3.34 2.58
N LEU A 10 11.84 2.83 3.43
CA LEU A 10 12.11 1.39 3.53
C LEU A 10 10.87 0.59 3.93
N LEU A 11 10.07 1.09 4.87
CA LEU A 11 8.83 0.43 5.29
C LEU A 11 7.78 0.39 4.17
N ILE A 12 7.66 1.46 3.38
CA ILE A 12 6.77 1.48 2.21
C ILE A 12 7.22 0.43 1.19
N GLU A 13 8.52 0.39 0.85
CA GLU A 13 9.08 -0.60 -0.07
C GLU A 13 8.85 -2.04 0.42
N ALA A 14 9.00 -2.27 1.73
CA ALA A 14 8.75 -3.56 2.35
C ALA A 14 7.27 -3.97 2.27
N LEU A 15 6.34 -3.03 2.49
CA LEU A 15 4.89 -3.28 2.38
C LEU A 15 4.48 -3.58 0.93
N ASP A 16 4.96 -2.78 -0.03
CA ASP A 16 4.69 -2.98 -1.46
C ASP A 16 5.24 -4.34 -1.92
N SER A 17 6.44 -4.72 -1.45
CA SER A 17 7.04 -6.02 -1.74
C SER A 17 6.28 -7.18 -1.09
N HIS A 18 5.83 -7.03 0.15
CA HIS A 18 5.08 -8.06 0.86
C HIS A 18 3.71 -8.31 0.21
N GLU A 19 3.01 -7.24 -0.21
CA GLU A 19 1.80 -7.36 -1.02
C GLU A 19 2.09 -8.15 -2.31
N TYR A 20 3.09 -7.72 -3.08
CA TYR A 20 3.33 -8.26 -4.41
C TYR A 20 3.84 -9.71 -4.40
N TRP A 21 4.73 -10.06 -3.48
CA TRP A 21 5.38 -11.39 -3.47
C TRP A 21 4.70 -12.40 -2.57
N GLN A 22 4.13 -11.98 -1.45
CA GLN A 22 3.66 -12.91 -0.42
C GLN A 22 2.14 -13.00 -0.35
N LEU A 23 1.44 -11.86 -0.36
CA LEU A 23 -0.01 -11.86 -0.20
C LEU A 23 -0.75 -12.15 -1.50
N SER A 24 -0.17 -11.74 -2.63
CA SER A 24 -0.88 -11.80 -3.92
C SER A 24 -0.60 -13.01 -4.78
N ASP A 25 0.10 -14.02 -4.25
CA ASP A 25 0.39 -15.26 -4.98
C ASP A 25 -0.91 -16.01 -5.36
N GLN A 26 -1.87 -16.05 -4.43
CA GLN A 26 -3.21 -16.64 -4.66
C GLN A 26 -4.31 -15.61 -4.90
N ALA A 27 -3.97 -14.31 -4.92
CA ALA A 27 -4.97 -13.27 -5.15
C ALA A 27 -5.43 -13.24 -6.61
N TRP A 28 -6.68 -12.83 -6.81
CA TRP A 28 -7.22 -12.61 -8.14
C TRP A 28 -6.47 -11.50 -8.86
N ARG A 29 -6.10 -11.74 -10.12
CA ARG A 29 -5.38 -10.79 -10.95
C ARG A 29 -6.14 -10.49 -12.23
N HIS A 30 -6.12 -9.23 -12.63
CA HIS A 30 -6.57 -8.79 -13.94
C HIS A 30 -5.41 -8.07 -14.64
N SER A 31 -5.03 -8.54 -15.83
CA SER A 31 -3.87 -8.02 -16.58
C SER A 31 -2.57 -7.94 -15.78
N GLY A 32 -2.35 -8.90 -14.87
CA GLY A 32 -1.16 -8.99 -14.01
C GLY A 32 -1.20 -8.16 -12.72
N ALA A 33 -2.16 -7.25 -12.60
CA ALA A 33 -2.38 -6.45 -11.39
C ALA A 33 -3.34 -7.16 -10.42
N VAL A 34 -3.06 -7.02 -9.13
CA VAL A 34 -3.96 -7.46 -8.06
C VAL A 34 -5.03 -6.40 -7.91
N ILE A 35 -6.25 -6.76 -8.29
CA ILE A 35 -7.40 -5.87 -8.17
C ILE A 35 -8.18 -6.36 -6.96
N LEU A 36 -8.37 -5.49 -5.97
CA LEU A 36 -9.25 -5.70 -4.84
C LEU A 36 -10.66 -5.19 -5.16
N PRO A 37 -11.70 -5.60 -4.39
CA PRO A 37 -13.08 -5.16 -4.63
C PRO A 37 -13.21 -3.63 -4.61
N ASN A 38 -12.46 -2.99 -3.72
CA ASN A 38 -12.44 -1.53 -3.56
C ASN A 38 -11.66 -0.79 -4.66
N ASP A 39 -10.86 -1.49 -5.49
CA ASP A 39 -10.14 -0.87 -6.60
C ASP A 39 -11.04 -0.69 -7.82
N ASP A 40 -11.79 -1.74 -8.18
CA ASP A 40 -12.71 -1.76 -9.31
C ASP A 40 -13.75 -2.87 -9.12
N GLU A 41 -14.94 -2.49 -8.65
CA GLU A 41 -16.05 -3.41 -8.41
C GLU A 41 -16.49 -4.13 -9.69
N SER A 42 -16.42 -3.46 -10.86
CA SER A 42 -16.87 -4.03 -12.14
C SER A 42 -16.03 -5.23 -12.60
N LEU A 43 -14.75 -5.23 -12.23
CA LEU A 43 -13.84 -6.36 -12.48
C LEU A 43 -14.06 -7.52 -11.49
N TRP A 44 -14.77 -7.27 -10.39
CA TRP A 44 -15.11 -8.23 -9.35
C TRP A 44 -16.51 -8.82 -9.48
N GLU A 45 -17.46 -8.12 -10.11
CA GLU A 45 -18.85 -8.57 -10.31
C GLU A 45 -18.97 -9.94 -10.98
N GLN A 46 -17.99 -10.33 -11.78
CA GLN A 46 -17.97 -11.60 -12.52
C GLN A 46 -17.32 -12.74 -11.74
N ARG A 47 -16.75 -12.47 -10.55
CA ARG A 47 -16.06 -13.46 -9.73
C ARG A 47 -17.06 -14.12 -8.76
N PRO A 48 -16.91 -15.42 -8.47
CA PRO A 48 -17.54 -16.03 -7.30
C PRO A 48 -17.21 -15.24 -6.02
N ALA A 49 -18.13 -15.26 -5.05
CA ALA A 49 -17.85 -14.70 -3.73
C ALA A 49 -16.57 -15.35 -3.15
N PRO A 50 -15.66 -14.55 -2.55
CA PRO A 50 -14.45 -15.10 -1.96
C PRO A 50 -14.80 -16.06 -0.82
N ASN A 51 -14.03 -17.14 -0.71
CA ASN A 51 -14.05 -17.98 0.49
C ASN A 51 -13.34 -17.28 1.66
N ASP A 52 -13.34 -17.91 2.84
CA ASP A 52 -12.76 -17.32 4.05
C ASP A 52 -11.25 -16.99 3.91
N GLU A 53 -10.46 -17.87 3.28
CA GLU A 53 -9.02 -17.67 3.06
C GLU A 53 -8.73 -16.54 2.05
N GLU A 54 -9.53 -16.46 1.00
CA GLU A 54 -9.48 -15.36 0.02
C GLU A 54 -9.88 -14.04 0.69
N GLN A 55 -10.88 -14.05 1.57
CA GLN A 55 -11.31 -12.88 2.33
C GLN A 55 -10.22 -12.40 3.29
N GLU A 56 -9.54 -13.31 4.00
CA GLU A 56 -8.39 -12.99 4.84
C GLU A 56 -7.24 -12.37 4.03
N THR A 57 -6.99 -12.90 2.83
CA THR A 57 -5.98 -12.38 1.91
C THR A 57 -6.33 -10.96 1.45
N ILE A 58 -7.57 -10.72 1.02
CA ILE A 58 -8.07 -9.37 0.65
C ILE A 58 -7.83 -8.40 1.81
N SER A 59 -8.28 -8.75 3.01
CA SER A 59 -8.11 -7.89 4.20
C SER A 59 -6.65 -7.70 4.62
N ALA A 60 -5.75 -8.64 4.33
CA ALA A 60 -4.31 -8.45 4.54
C ALA A 60 -3.72 -7.44 3.55
N ILE A 61 -4.10 -7.51 2.27
CA ILE A 61 -3.66 -6.58 1.23
C ILE A 61 -4.18 -5.17 1.52
N GLU A 62 -5.47 -5.03 1.88
CA GLU A 62 -6.07 -3.75 2.25
C GLU A 62 -5.32 -3.07 3.40
N ARG A 63 -4.99 -3.82 4.45
CA ARG A 63 -4.20 -3.30 5.58
C ARG A 63 -2.80 -2.87 5.18
N CYS A 64 -2.15 -3.60 4.27
CA CYS A 64 -0.83 -3.23 3.76
C CYS A 64 -0.89 -1.91 2.98
N ARG A 65 -1.85 -1.78 2.06
CA ARG A 65 -2.06 -0.56 1.26
C ARG A 65 -2.41 0.64 2.13
N GLU A 66 -3.33 0.47 3.07
CA GLU A 66 -3.71 1.54 3.99
C GLU A 66 -2.51 2.02 4.82
N LEU A 67 -1.68 1.11 5.32
CA LEU A 67 -0.48 1.47 6.06
C LEU A 67 0.54 2.20 5.17
N ALA A 68 0.79 1.69 3.96
CA ALA A 68 1.70 2.30 3.01
C ALA A 68 1.25 3.73 2.64
N ASP A 69 -0.04 3.94 2.40
CA ASP A 69 -0.59 5.26 2.07
C ASP A 69 -0.49 6.24 3.24
N ARG A 70 -0.76 5.79 4.47
CA ARG A 70 -0.54 6.62 5.66
C ARG A 70 0.93 7.02 5.81
N LEU A 71 1.86 6.10 5.55
CA LEU A 71 3.30 6.37 5.59
C LEU A 71 3.73 7.36 4.49
N ARG A 72 3.20 7.22 3.27
CA ARG A 72 3.44 8.18 2.17
C ARG A 72 2.96 9.59 2.54
N LEU A 73 1.77 9.70 3.14
CA LEU A 73 1.24 10.97 3.62
C LEU A 73 2.10 11.60 4.73
N LEU A 74 2.64 10.78 5.63
CA LEU A 74 3.56 11.24 6.67
C LEU A 74 4.86 11.79 6.06
N ALA A 75 5.48 11.04 5.14
CA ALA A 75 6.70 11.48 4.45
C ALA A 75 6.49 12.81 3.68
N LEU A 76 5.34 12.96 3.01
CA LEU A 76 4.99 14.20 2.30
C LEU A 76 4.81 15.40 3.26
N ARG A 77 4.26 15.18 4.45
CA ARG A 77 4.10 16.23 5.48
C ARG A 77 5.46 16.71 5.99
N GLU A 78 6.35 15.78 6.30
CA GLU A 78 7.72 16.09 6.77
C GLU A 78 8.53 16.85 5.70
N LEU A 79 8.41 16.45 4.44
CA LEU A 79 9.06 17.15 3.32
C LEU A 79 8.58 18.61 3.21
N ARG A 80 7.28 18.85 3.38
CA ARG A 80 6.70 20.20 3.34
C ARG A 80 7.06 21.04 4.56
N ALA A 81 7.21 20.43 5.73
CA ALA A 81 7.65 21.11 6.95
C ALA A 81 9.13 21.54 6.87
N SER A 82 9.94 20.79 6.13
CA SER A 82 11.38 21.03 5.92
C SER A 82 11.67 22.07 4.82
N GLY A 83 10.88 23.13 4.72
CA GLY A 83 10.91 24.15 3.65
C GLY A 83 12.32 24.68 3.28
N PRO A 84 12.48 25.35 2.12
CA PRO A 84 13.81 25.69 1.59
C PRO A 84 14.62 26.43 2.64
N ALA A 85 15.87 25.97 2.86
CA ALA A 85 16.82 26.64 3.72
C ALA A 85 16.85 28.13 3.35
N ARG A 86 16.58 29.02 4.31
CA ARG A 86 16.78 30.45 4.13
C ARG A 86 18.23 30.64 3.71
N VAL A 87 18.42 31.01 2.45
CA VAL A 87 19.69 31.56 1.98
C VAL A 87 19.69 32.99 2.51
N ASP A 88 20.35 33.20 3.65
CA ASP A 88 20.59 34.55 4.14
C ASP A 88 21.53 35.29 3.16
N PRO A 89 21.24 36.56 2.82
CA PRO A 89 21.96 37.34 1.83
C PRO A 89 23.37 37.78 2.27
#